data_AF-A0A7H2URT2-F1
#
_entry.id   AF-A0A7H2URT2-F1
#
_cell.length_a   1.000
_cell.length_b   1.000
_cell.length_c   1.000
_cell.angle_alpha   90.00
_cell.angle_beta   90.00
_cell.angle_gamma   90.00
#
_symmetry.space_group_name_H-M   'P 1'
#
loop_
_entity.id
_entity.type
_entity.pdbx_description
1 polymer ?
#
loop_
_entity_poly.entity_id
_entity_poly.type
_entity_poly.pdbx_seq_one_letter_code
_entity_poly.pdbx_strand_id
1 'polypeptide(L)'
;MSNIVYAFLGGLLLGIATVGYLYINGRIAGISGLLAQIINPSKDIFKGSAFWFVAGLIITPFIYGYFFQPEIEIKANMFALILAGLLVGFGTRLGSGCTSGHGICGMSRLSKRSMIATAVFMFAGMLTVYIVRHVLG
;
A
#
# COMPACT_ATOMS: atom_id res chain seq x y z
N MET A 1 23.11 13.58 -4.36
CA MET A 1 22.18 14.52 -3.68
C MET A 1 20.75 14.45 -4.24
N SER A 2 20.53 14.11 -5.51
CA SER A 2 19.21 13.96 -6.13
C SER A 2 18.25 12.99 -5.43
N ASN A 3 18.75 11.83 -4.98
CA ASN A 3 17.89 10.77 -4.43
C ASN A 3 17.16 11.15 -3.14
N ILE A 4 17.79 11.94 -2.26
CA ILE A 4 17.16 12.39 -1.01
C ILE A 4 16.05 13.39 -1.30
N VAL A 5 16.26 14.28 -2.28
CA VAL A 5 15.25 15.26 -2.69
C VAL A 5 14.02 14.53 -3.26
N TYR A 6 14.20 13.52 -4.12
CA TYR A 6 13.10 12.72 -4.64
C TYR A 6 12.37 11.93 -3.56
N ALA A 7 13.09 11.33 -2.61
CA ALA A 7 12.48 10.62 -1.48
C ALA A 7 11.65 11.57 -0.60
N PHE A 8 12.16 12.77 -0.33
CA PHE A 8 11.45 13.79 0.43
C PHE A 8 10.19 14.28 -0.30
N LEU A 9 10.31 14.61 -1.60
CA LEU A 9 9.16 15.02 -2.42
C LEU A 9 8.10 13.92 -2.51
N GLY A 10 8.51 12.67 -2.71
CA GLY A 10 7.59 11.52 -2.71
C GLY A 10 6.87 11.36 -1.37
N GLY A 11 7.61 11.47 -0.25
CA GLY A 11 7.03 11.44 1.09
C GLY A 11 6.03 12.57 1.35
N LEU A 12 6.36 13.78 0.89
CA LEU A 12 5.49 14.95 0.99
C LEU A 12 4.20 14.78 0.17
N LEU A 13 4.31 14.25 -1.05
CA LEU A 13 3.14 13.93 -1.90
C LEU A 13 2.22 12.89 -1.25
N LEU A 14 2.79 11.81 -0.69
CA LEU A 14 2.01 10.80 0.05
C LEU A 14 1.34 11.41 1.29
N GLY A 15 2.05 12.28 2.02
CA GLY A 15 1.51 13.02 3.16
C GLY A 15 0.30 13.88 2.76
N ILE A 16 0.44 14.69 1.71
CA ILE A 16 -0.65 15.54 1.19
C ILE A 16 -1.84 14.69 0.76
N ALA A 17 -1.60 13.60 0.02
CA ALA A 17 -2.67 12.71 -0.43
C ALA A 17 -3.44 12.06 0.74
N THR A 18 -2.73 11.57 1.76
CA THR A 18 -3.37 10.91 2.91
C THR A 18 -4.12 11.90 3.81
N VAL A 19 -3.57 13.09 4.05
CA VAL A 19 -4.23 14.16 4.82
C VAL A 19 -5.43 14.71 4.06
N GLY A 20 -5.30 14.93 2.75
CA GLY A 20 -6.41 15.36 1.90
C GLY A 20 -7.57 14.36 1.89
N TYR A 21 -7.25 13.07 1.78
CA TYR A 21 -8.27 12.02 1.87
C TYR A 21 -8.97 12.01 3.23
N LEU A 22 -8.20 12.18 4.33
CA LEU A 22 -8.74 12.28 5.69
C LEU A 22 -9.65 13.49 5.85
N TYR A 23 -9.27 14.65 5.30
CA TYR A 23 -10.05 15.89 5.41
C TYR A 23 -11.38 15.79 4.65
N ILE A 24 -11.38 15.23 3.44
CA ILE A 24 -12.57 15.11 2.60
C ILE A 24 -13.54 14.03 3.13
N ASN A 25 -13.00 12.89 3.61
CA ASN A 25 -13.82 11.71 3.93
C ASN A 25 -13.98 11.44 5.42
N GLY A 26 -13.25 12.15 6.28
CA GLY A 26 -13.21 11.90 7.73
C GLY A 26 -12.61 10.53 8.10
N ARG A 27 -11.98 9.84 7.14
CA ARG A 27 -11.46 8.48 7.31
C ARG A 27 -10.01 8.39 6.88
N ILE A 28 -9.26 7.53 7.58
CA ILE A 28 -7.86 7.28 7.28
C ILE A 28 -7.71 6.58 5.92
N ALA A 29 -6.76 7.02 5.10
CA ALA A 29 -6.40 6.36 3.85
C ALA A 29 -5.68 5.03 4.14
N GLY A 30 -6.30 3.92 3.79
CA GLY A 30 -5.71 2.57 3.85
C GLY A 30 -6.16 1.75 2.65
N ILE A 31 -5.21 1.33 1.80
CA ILE A 31 -5.51 0.75 0.49
C ILE A 31 -6.42 -0.49 0.60
N SER A 32 -6.13 -1.43 1.49
CA SER A 32 -7.01 -2.60 1.71
C SER A 32 -8.43 -2.22 2.14
N GLY A 33 -8.58 -1.15 2.91
CA GLY A 33 -9.90 -0.64 3.33
C GLY A 33 -10.65 0.06 2.21
N LEU A 34 -9.95 0.75 1.31
CA LEU A 34 -10.53 1.37 0.12
C LEU A 34 -10.96 0.30 -0.90
N LEU A 35 -10.11 -0.70 -1.14
CA LEU A 35 -10.45 -1.85 -1.97
C LEU A 35 -11.65 -2.61 -1.44
N ALA A 36 -11.72 -2.86 -0.12
CA ALA A 36 -12.87 -3.54 0.49
C ALA A 36 -14.18 -2.75 0.32
N GLN A 37 -14.13 -1.41 0.33
CA GLN A 37 -15.30 -0.56 0.06
C GLN A 37 -15.79 -0.67 -1.39
N ILE A 38 -14.88 -0.88 -2.34
CA ILE A 38 -15.23 -1.09 -3.76
C ILE A 38 -15.83 -2.48 -3.97
N ILE A 39 -15.29 -3.50 -3.29
CA ILE A 39 -15.73 -4.90 -3.44
C ILE A 39 -17.09 -5.16 -2.79
N ASN A 40 -17.39 -4.55 -1.64
CA ASN A 40 -18.69 -4.64 -0.95
C ASN A 40 -19.43 -3.29 -0.97
N PRO A 41 -19.99 -2.89 -2.12
CA PRO A 41 -20.62 -1.59 -2.27
C PRO A 41 -21.92 -1.51 -1.47
N SER A 42 -21.97 -0.59 -0.50
CA SER A 42 -23.18 -0.35 0.30
C SER A 42 -24.12 0.68 -0.35
N LYS A 43 -23.59 1.64 -1.13
CA LYS A 43 -24.30 2.58 -2.02
C LYS A 43 -23.36 3.10 -3.12
N ASP A 44 -23.89 3.30 -4.32
CA ASP A 44 -23.36 4.09 -5.46
C ASP A 44 -21.82 4.23 -5.55
N ILE A 45 -21.15 3.22 -6.13
CA ILE A 45 -19.67 3.09 -6.19
C ILE A 45 -18.98 4.36 -6.72
N PHE A 46 -19.57 4.98 -7.75
CA PHE A 46 -18.98 6.13 -8.46
C PHE A 46 -18.99 7.44 -7.65
N LYS A 47 -19.80 7.53 -6.60
CA LYS A 47 -19.81 8.67 -5.67
C LYS A 47 -18.80 8.50 -4.53
N GLY A 48 -18.30 7.28 -4.32
CA GLY A 48 -17.29 7.00 -3.31
C GLY A 48 -15.92 7.53 -3.73
N SER A 49 -15.33 8.38 -2.91
CA SER A 49 -13.93 8.83 -3.03
C SER A 49 -12.92 7.66 -3.08
N ALA A 50 -13.27 6.51 -2.49
CA ALA A 50 -12.48 5.29 -2.54
C ALA A 50 -12.24 4.79 -3.97
N PHE A 51 -13.26 4.86 -4.83
CA PHE A 51 -13.14 4.45 -6.24
C PHE A 51 -12.13 5.34 -6.96
N TRP A 52 -12.28 6.67 -6.84
CA TRP A 52 -11.37 7.64 -7.48
C TRP A 52 -9.94 7.53 -6.97
N PHE A 53 -9.76 7.29 -5.66
CA PHE A 53 -8.43 7.11 -5.09
C PHE A 53 -7.73 5.85 -5.62
N VAL A 54 -8.44 4.72 -5.64
CA VAL A 54 -7.90 3.45 -6.16
C VAL A 54 -7.67 3.53 -7.68
N ALA A 55 -8.59 4.15 -8.43
CA ALA A 55 -8.42 4.38 -9.85
C ALA A 55 -7.17 5.22 -10.14
N GLY A 56 -6.94 6.31 -9.39
CA GLY A 56 -5.72 7.10 -9.48
C GLY A 56 -4.46 6.27 -9.22
N LEU A 57 -4.48 5.42 -8.18
CA LEU A 57 -3.36 4.54 -7.84
C LEU A 57 -3.04 3.53 -8.96
N ILE A 58 -4.07 3.01 -9.63
CA ILE A 58 -3.91 2.06 -10.75
C ILE A 58 -3.46 2.79 -12.02
N ILE A 59 -4.08 3.91 -12.37
CA ILE A 59 -3.86 4.61 -13.66
C ILE A 59 -2.50 5.32 -13.69
N THR A 60 -2.06 5.91 -12.59
CA THR A 60 -0.80 6.69 -12.51
C THR A 60 0.43 5.93 -13.04
N PRO A 61 0.73 4.68 -12.63
CA PRO A 61 1.90 3.96 -13.16
C PRO A 61 1.82 3.70 -14.68
N PHE A 62 0.63 3.53 -15.27
CA PHE A 62 0.49 3.38 -16.73
C PHE A 62 0.78 4.69 -17.46
N ILE A 63 0.27 5.82 -16.95
CA ILE A 63 0.57 7.14 -17.51
C ILE A 63 2.08 7.40 -17.41
N TYR A 64 2.69 7.13 -16.26
CA TYR A 64 4.13 7.31 -16.06
C TYR A 64 4.95 6.42 -17.02
N GLY A 65 4.51 5.17 -17.20
CA GLY A 65 5.12 4.20 -18.13
C GLY A 65 5.14 4.65 -19.60
N TYR A 66 4.23 5.54 -20.00
CA TYR A 66 4.20 6.09 -21.35
C TYR A 66 5.35 7.09 -21.60
N PHE A 67 5.75 7.85 -20.58
CA PHE A 67 6.83 8.84 -20.68
C PHE A 67 8.19 8.25 -20.34
N PHE A 68 8.23 7.31 -19.39
CA PHE A 68 9.45 6.68 -18.90
C PHE A 68 9.25 5.17 -18.93
N GLN A 69 10.14 4.43 -19.58
CA GLN A 69 10.10 2.98 -19.61
C GLN A 69 11.00 2.41 -18.50
N PRO A 70 10.46 2.08 -17.31
CA PRO A 70 11.24 1.40 -16.29
C PRO A 70 11.55 -0.03 -16.75
N GLU A 71 12.76 -0.49 -16.51
CA GLU A 71 13.09 -1.91 -16.65
C GLU A 71 12.39 -2.69 -15.54
N ILE A 72 11.36 -3.46 -15.88
CA ILE A 72 10.60 -4.28 -14.94
C ILE A 72 11.11 -5.72 -15.05
N GLU A 73 11.99 -6.12 -14.14
CA GLU A 73 12.41 -7.52 -14.00
C GLU A 73 11.52 -8.26 -12.99
N ILE A 74 10.59 -9.08 -13.48
CA ILE A 74 9.78 -9.97 -12.64
C ILE A 74 10.53 -11.30 -12.47
N LYS A 75 11.26 -11.45 -11.36
CA LYS A 75 12.00 -12.69 -11.02
C LYS A 75 11.15 -13.74 -10.28
N ALA A 76 9.82 -13.65 -10.35
CA ALA A 76 8.90 -14.53 -9.64
C ALA A 76 7.97 -15.28 -10.61
N ASN A 77 7.72 -16.56 -10.34
CA ASN A 77 6.72 -17.34 -11.06
C ASN A 77 5.29 -16.85 -10.71
N MET A 78 4.37 -16.90 -11.67
CA MET A 78 2.94 -16.62 -11.53
C MET A 78 2.32 -17.26 -10.27
N PHE A 79 2.67 -18.51 -9.97
CA PHE A 79 2.17 -19.20 -8.78
C PHE A 79 2.57 -18.49 -7.47
N ALA A 80 3.83 -18.05 -7.39
CA ALA A 80 4.32 -17.32 -6.22
C ALA A 80 3.64 -15.95 -6.07
N LEU A 81 3.36 -15.26 -7.20
CA LEU A 81 2.63 -13.99 -7.19
C LEU A 81 1.18 -14.15 -6.68
N ILE A 82 0.48 -15.16 -7.17
CA ILE A 82 -0.90 -15.46 -6.73
C ILE A 82 -0.91 -15.80 -5.23
N LEU A 83 -0.02 -16.70 -4.80
CA LEU A 83 0.07 -17.10 -3.40
C LEU A 83 0.44 -15.92 -2.49
N ALA A 84 1.41 -15.10 -2.88
CA ALA A 84 1.78 -13.89 -2.16
C ALA A 84 0.60 -12.91 -2.04
N GLY A 85 -0.14 -12.69 -3.13
CA GLY A 85 -1.33 -11.84 -3.14
C GLY A 85 -2.41 -12.32 -2.16
N LEU A 86 -2.70 -13.63 -2.13
CA LEU A 86 -3.65 -14.24 -1.21
C LEU A 86 -3.19 -14.10 0.26
N LEU A 87 -1.92 -14.41 0.53
CA LEU A 87 -1.35 -14.29 1.88
C LEU A 87 -1.37 -12.83 2.38
N VAL A 88 -1.02 -11.87 1.53
CA VAL A 88 -1.08 -10.44 1.87
C VAL A 88 -2.54 -10.01 2.07
N GLY A 89 -3.46 -10.40 1.19
CA GLY A 89 -4.88 -10.10 1.33
C GLY A 89 -5.45 -10.59 2.67
N PHE A 90 -5.22 -11.87 2.98
CA PHE A 90 -5.63 -12.48 4.25
C PHE A 90 -4.96 -11.81 5.46
N GLY A 91 -3.65 -11.59 5.40
CA GLY A 91 -2.87 -10.96 6.47
C GLY A 91 -3.31 -9.53 6.77
N THR A 92 -3.61 -8.72 5.75
CA THR A 92 -4.12 -7.35 5.95
C THR A 92 -5.51 -7.34 6.56
N ARG A 93 -6.34 -8.36 6.30
CA ARG A 93 -7.65 -8.50 6.97
C ARG A 93 -7.49 -8.89 8.43
N LEU A 94 -6.63 -9.86 8.75
CA LEU A 94 -6.30 -10.24 10.13
C LEU A 94 -5.72 -9.06 10.92
N GLY A 95 -4.81 -8.30 10.31
CA GLY A 95 -4.21 -7.09 10.90
C GLY A 95 -5.19 -5.92 11.07
N SER A 96 -6.43 -6.03 10.58
CA SER A 96 -7.40 -4.92 10.49
C SER A 96 -6.87 -3.71 9.70
N GLY A 97 -5.95 -3.92 8.77
CA GLY A 97 -5.26 -2.86 8.06
C GLY A 97 -4.05 -3.35 7.26
N CYS A 98 -3.59 -2.50 6.37
CA CYS A 98 -2.37 -2.71 5.59
C CYS A 98 -1.24 -1.77 6.04
N THR A 99 -0.07 -1.94 5.44
CA THR A 99 1.10 -1.09 5.69
C THR A 99 0.86 0.38 5.35
N SER A 100 0.04 0.73 4.36
CA SER A 100 -0.31 2.13 4.10
C SER A 100 -1.15 2.73 5.24
N GLY A 101 -2.11 1.97 5.79
CA GLY A 101 -2.94 2.41 6.90
C GLY A 101 -2.19 2.48 8.23
N HIS A 102 -1.49 1.41 8.62
CA HIS A 102 -0.72 1.36 9.87
C HIS A 102 0.59 2.14 9.80
N GLY A 103 1.33 2.00 8.69
CA GLY A 103 2.64 2.61 8.50
C GLY A 103 2.55 4.11 8.25
N ILE A 104 1.87 4.54 7.19
CA ILE A 104 1.83 5.97 6.82
C ILE A 104 0.93 6.73 7.79
N CYS A 105 -0.36 6.39 7.83
CA CYS A 105 -1.33 7.16 8.61
C CYS A 105 -1.29 6.85 10.12
N GLY A 106 -1.09 5.57 10.47
CA GLY A 106 -1.13 5.09 11.86
C GLY A 106 0.06 5.53 12.70
N MET A 107 1.28 5.46 12.14
CA MET A 107 2.49 5.94 12.84
C MET A 107 2.49 7.47 12.97
N SER A 108 2.04 8.20 11.94
CA SER A 108 1.92 9.67 12.00
C SER A 108 0.97 10.16 13.10
N ARG A 109 -0.01 9.32 13.49
CA ARG A 109 -0.93 9.58 14.60
C ARG A 109 -0.45 9.04 15.95
N LEU A 110 0.82 8.62 16.04
CA LEU A 110 1.45 8.07 17.25
C LEU A 110 0.69 6.88 17.86
N SER A 111 0.04 6.06 17.02
CA SER A 111 -0.73 4.90 17.48
C SER A 111 0.21 3.74 17.84
N LYS A 112 0.29 3.38 19.13
CA LYS A 112 1.05 2.21 19.61
C LYS A 112 0.70 0.93 18.86
N ARG A 113 -0.60 0.68 18.64
CA ARG A 113 -1.09 -0.47 17.86
C ARG A 113 -0.49 -0.49 16.46
N SER A 114 -0.43 0.66 15.79
CA SER A 114 0.06 0.75 14.41
C SER A 114 1.58 0.64 14.33
N MET A 115 2.30 1.13 15.34
CA MET A 115 3.76 0.92 15.44
C MET A 115 4.07 -0.57 15.57
N ILE A 116 3.37 -1.29 16.46
CA ILE A 116 3.56 -2.74 16.65
C ILE A 116 3.20 -3.49 15.35
N ALA A 117 2.06 -3.19 14.74
CA ALA A 117 1.65 -3.84 13.49
C ALA A 117 2.68 -3.61 12.36
N THR A 118 3.20 -2.39 12.24
CA THR A 118 4.22 -2.06 11.23
C THR A 118 5.54 -2.78 11.49
N ALA A 119 5.98 -2.86 12.75
CA ALA A 119 7.17 -3.61 13.14
C ALA A 119 7.04 -5.10 12.79
N VAL A 120 5.87 -5.71 13.07
CA VAL A 120 5.60 -7.11 12.73
C VAL A 120 5.58 -7.33 11.22
N PHE A 121 4.94 -6.45 10.44
CA PHE A 121 4.95 -6.55 8.98
C PHE A 121 6.37 -6.46 8.40
N MET A 122 7.18 -5.52 8.89
CA MET A 122 8.57 -5.36 8.44
C MET A 122 9.42 -6.57 8.83
N PHE A 123 9.28 -7.06 10.07
CA PHE A 123 9.99 -8.25 10.52
C PHE A 123 9.64 -9.50 9.72
N ALA A 124 8.34 -9.74 9.47
CA ALA A 124 7.89 -10.85 8.64
C ALA A 124 8.43 -10.74 7.21
N GLY A 125 8.41 -9.55 6.61
CA GLY A 125 8.99 -9.31 5.27
C GLY A 125 10.50 -9.60 5.23
N MET A 126 11.26 -9.11 6.20
CA MET A 126 12.69 -9.39 6.32
C MET A 126 12.96 -10.90 6.46
N LEU A 127 12.18 -11.58 7.31
CA LEU A 127 12.30 -13.02 7.52
C LEU A 127 11.95 -13.81 6.25
N THR A 128 10.89 -13.44 5.55
CA THR A 128 10.50 -14.09 4.27
C THR A 128 11.59 -13.92 3.23
N VAL A 129 12.14 -12.71 3.05
CA VAL A 129 13.24 -12.48 2.10
C VAL A 129 14.48 -13.28 2.50
N TYR A 130 14.80 -13.35 3.79
CA TYR A 130 15.92 -14.13 4.28
C TYR A 130 15.77 -15.63 3.95
N ILE A 131 14.61 -16.21 4.28
CA ILE A 131 14.32 -17.62 4.01
C ILE A 131 14.37 -17.90 2.51
N VAL A 132 13.68 -17.10 1.70
CA VAL A 132 13.60 -17.34 0.26
C VAL A 132 14.99 -17.20 -0.39
N ARG A 133 15.73 -16.13 -0.11
CA ARG A 133 17.00 -15.87 -0.82
C ARG A 133 18.21 -16.60 -0.26
N HIS A 134 18.23 -16.94 1.03
CA HIS A 134 19.42 -17.53 1.67
C HIS A 134 19.24 -18.98 2.12
N VAL A 135 18.00 -19.45 2.32
CA VAL A 135 17.74 -20.83 2.77
C VAL A 135 17.24 -21.70 1.60
N LEU A 136 16.30 -21.20 0.80
CA LEU A 136 15.69 -21.96 -0.29
C LEU A 136 16.44 -21.82 -1.64
N GLY A 137 17.15 -20.71 -1.85
CA GLY A 137 17.92 -20.45 -3.08
C GLY A 137 17.05 -20.02 -4.24
#